data_AF-A0A2P8WNU2-F1
#
_entry.id   AF-A0A2P8WNU2-F1
#
_cell.length_a   1.000
_cell.length_b   1.000
_cell.length_c   1.000
_cell.angle_alpha   90.00
_cell.angle_beta   90.00
_cell.angle_gamma   90.00
#
_symmetry.space_group_name_H-M   'P 1'
#
loop_
_entity.id
_entity.type
_entity.pdbx_description
1 polymer ?
#
loop_
_entity_poly.entity_id
_entity_poly.type
_entity_poly.pdbx_seq_one_letter_code
_entity_poly.pdbx_strand_id
1 'polypeptide(L)'
;MSLPFDAAATEARVARFWQLSSSFGMERNAYHNYLNEIVSDRYALINGLQILRDELQFAASSPTDIKACGADMSLPSVVTTLAYTNCGDRIHQGEATKRYRDVVASRFATLSEIGELKLEAFFPAGGGTDNGATLAHVTVAHELDEQLKRRIYEGNPQSISLVAIDLKTHVGRLRENGQQVYGKTRESPWREPRAACGAIVGALTHYYPENLIHRRIRGDLGERNFQYLSNHSILTDDGIDITMAVAANIVAIRGIRNTAMALSQEMDERGLAHLTASTTVNRPSRDDLVIYLARATVFNGKVQIQSLGLDAKRYGGKLVDYAGEKRLQLRYGDWDCDNLPIEEHTYKVRESGL
;
A
#
# COMPACT_ATOMS: atom_id res chain seq x y z
N MET A 1 -12.96 34.60 -1.27
CA MET A 1 -12.32 34.39 -2.58
C MET A 1 -11.23 33.39 -2.33
N SER A 2 -11.39 32.16 -2.82
CA SER A 2 -10.35 31.13 -2.70
C SER A 2 -9.15 31.53 -3.57
N LEU A 3 -7.96 31.30 -3.03
CA LEU A 3 -6.72 31.51 -3.78
C LEU A 3 -6.61 30.38 -4.81
N PRO A 4 -6.28 30.68 -6.09
CA PRO A 4 -6.01 29.65 -7.08
C PRO A 4 -4.94 28.68 -6.56
N PHE A 5 -5.14 27.39 -6.79
CA PHE A 5 -4.18 26.38 -6.38
C PHE A 5 -2.84 26.54 -7.14
N ASP A 6 -1.73 26.54 -6.41
CA ASP A 6 -0.37 26.51 -6.97
C ASP A 6 0.15 25.07 -6.99
N ALA A 7 -0.09 24.40 -8.12
CA ALA A 7 0.34 23.02 -8.32
C ALA A 7 1.87 22.86 -8.45
N ALA A 8 2.60 23.90 -8.85
CA ALA A 8 4.00 23.79 -9.28
C ALA A 8 4.92 23.26 -8.16
N ALA A 9 4.68 23.69 -6.92
CA ALA A 9 5.45 23.20 -5.77
C ALA A 9 5.24 21.70 -5.54
N THR A 10 4.01 21.20 -5.70
CA THR A 10 3.67 19.79 -5.52
C THR A 10 4.13 18.95 -6.71
N GLU A 11 4.03 19.45 -7.94
CA GLU A 11 4.63 18.80 -9.12
C GLU A 11 6.13 18.60 -8.94
N ALA A 12 6.84 19.60 -8.41
CA ALA A 12 8.26 19.49 -8.12
C ALA A 12 8.56 18.43 -7.04
N ARG A 13 7.68 18.24 -6.04
CA ARG A 13 7.79 17.15 -5.05
C ARG A 13 7.57 15.78 -5.69
N VAL A 14 6.56 15.64 -6.53
CA VAL A 14 6.27 14.40 -7.29
C VAL A 14 7.43 14.05 -8.22
N ALA A 15 8.00 15.02 -8.92
CA ALA A 15 9.17 14.82 -9.77
C ALA A 15 10.40 14.32 -8.98
N ARG A 16 10.65 14.87 -7.79
CA ARG A 16 11.72 14.39 -6.90
C ARG A 16 11.46 12.99 -6.36
N PHE A 17 10.21 12.70 -5.99
CA PHE A 17 9.81 11.36 -5.55
C PHE A 17 10.16 10.30 -6.60
N TRP A 18 9.88 10.56 -7.88
CA TRP A 18 10.20 9.62 -8.96
C TRP A 18 11.69 9.49 -9.28
N GLN A 19 12.55 10.33 -8.69
CA GLN A 19 14.01 10.18 -8.76
C GLN A 19 14.56 9.29 -7.64
N LEU A 20 13.74 8.95 -6.63
CA LEU A 20 14.16 8.05 -5.56
C LEU A 20 14.28 6.62 -6.08
N SER A 21 15.37 5.94 -5.72
CA SER A 21 15.51 4.51 -5.95
C SER A 21 14.57 3.71 -5.04
N SER A 22 14.14 2.54 -5.50
CA SER A 22 13.37 1.59 -4.71
C SER A 22 13.81 0.17 -4.97
N SER A 23 13.70 -0.70 -3.96
CA SER A 23 14.08 -2.11 -4.08
C SER A 23 12.83 -3.00 -4.12
N PHE A 24 12.49 -3.46 -5.32
CA PHE A 24 11.30 -4.28 -5.55
C PHE A 24 11.61 -5.78 -5.51
N GLY A 25 10.63 -6.57 -5.06
CA GLY A 25 10.61 -8.02 -5.25
C GLY A 25 11.54 -8.83 -4.33
N MET A 26 12.30 -8.21 -3.43
CA MET A 26 13.07 -8.93 -2.40
C MET A 26 12.34 -8.98 -1.07
N GLU A 27 12.36 -10.14 -0.40
CA GLU A 27 12.02 -10.22 1.00
C GLU A 27 13.01 -9.44 1.87
N ARG A 28 12.52 -8.41 2.55
CA ARG A 28 13.31 -7.60 3.50
C ARG A 28 12.57 -7.50 4.83
N ASN A 29 13.29 -7.07 5.85
CA ASN A 29 12.68 -6.77 7.14
C ASN A 29 11.61 -5.67 6.96
N ALA A 30 10.44 -5.83 7.59
CA ALA A 30 9.35 -4.87 7.48
C ALA A 30 9.78 -3.44 7.85
N TYR A 31 10.60 -3.29 8.90
CA TYR A 31 11.12 -1.99 9.34
C TYR A 31 11.91 -1.27 8.24
N HIS A 32 12.82 -1.98 7.55
CA HIS A 32 13.62 -1.40 6.48
C HIS A 32 12.76 -1.04 5.26
N ASN A 33 11.81 -1.89 4.87
CA ASN A 33 10.91 -1.57 3.76
C ASN A 33 10.01 -0.38 4.09
N TYR A 34 9.44 -0.33 5.30
CA TYR A 34 8.58 0.78 5.70
C TYR A 34 9.34 2.10 5.75
N LEU A 35 10.57 2.12 6.28
CA LEU A 35 11.35 3.35 6.31
C LEU A 35 11.81 3.80 4.91
N ASN A 36 12.41 2.88 4.15
CA ASN A 36 13.08 3.25 2.90
C ASN A 36 12.09 3.42 1.74
N GLU A 37 11.00 2.63 1.70
CA GLU A 37 10.12 2.55 0.53
C GLU A 37 8.72 3.18 0.76
N ILE A 38 8.36 3.53 1.99
CA ILE A 38 7.05 4.16 2.30
C ILE A 38 7.24 5.51 2.98
N VAL A 39 8.02 5.55 4.06
CA VAL A 39 8.24 6.78 4.83
C VAL A 39 9.08 7.77 4.04
N SER A 40 10.18 7.33 3.42
CA SER A 40 11.02 8.20 2.57
C SER A 40 10.22 8.81 1.42
N ASP A 41 9.48 7.96 0.70
CA ASP A 41 8.60 8.32 -0.40
C ASP A 41 7.59 9.40 -0.01
N ARG A 42 6.84 9.19 1.07
CA ARG A 42 5.87 10.18 1.55
C ARG A 42 6.52 11.47 2.03
N TYR A 43 7.66 11.40 2.70
CA TYR A 43 8.37 12.61 3.09
C TYR A 43 8.88 13.40 1.89
N ALA A 44 9.27 12.75 0.78
CA ALA A 44 9.62 13.47 -0.44
C ALA A 44 8.42 14.22 -1.04
N LEU A 45 7.23 13.61 -0.95
CA LEU A 45 5.96 14.18 -1.41
C LEU A 45 5.45 15.35 -0.58
N ILE A 46 5.83 15.45 0.71
CA ILE A 46 5.34 16.51 1.61
C ILE A 46 6.44 17.41 2.17
N ASN A 47 7.69 17.26 1.69
CA ASN A 47 8.83 18.01 2.20
C ASN A 47 8.56 19.52 2.14
N GLY A 48 8.78 20.20 3.26
CA GLY A 48 8.58 21.65 3.42
C GLY A 48 7.15 22.09 3.72
N LEU A 49 6.22 21.15 3.92
CA LEU A 49 4.85 21.46 4.34
C LEU A 49 4.67 21.25 5.85
N GLN A 50 3.82 22.07 6.47
CA GLN A 50 3.30 21.80 7.80
C GLN A 50 2.35 20.59 7.75
N ILE A 51 2.64 19.54 8.52
CA ILE A 51 1.77 18.37 8.58
C ILE A 51 0.63 18.63 9.56
N LEU A 52 -0.60 18.61 9.04
CA LEU A 52 -1.86 18.76 9.76
C LEU A 52 -2.52 17.39 9.87
N ARG A 53 -2.27 16.70 10.98
CA ARG A 53 -2.80 15.35 11.21
C ARG A 53 -3.37 15.15 12.61
N ASP A 54 -3.12 16.07 13.53
CA ASP A 54 -3.74 16.08 14.85
C ASP A 54 -4.98 16.97 14.79
N GLU A 55 -6.14 16.44 15.16
CA GLU A 55 -7.40 17.17 15.11
C GLU A 55 -7.39 18.47 15.92
N LEU A 56 -6.57 18.55 16.99
CA LEU A 56 -6.38 19.79 17.76
C LEU A 56 -5.73 20.91 16.94
N GLN A 57 -5.01 20.58 15.87
CA GLN A 57 -4.44 21.58 14.93
C GLN A 57 -5.52 22.37 14.18
N PHE A 58 -6.76 21.88 14.13
CA PHE A 58 -7.88 22.60 13.50
C PHE A 58 -8.63 23.54 14.46
N ALA A 59 -8.24 23.55 15.75
CA ALA A 59 -8.94 24.24 16.82
C ALA A 59 -8.68 25.76 16.90
N ALA A 60 -7.96 26.37 15.95
CA ALA A 60 -7.56 27.78 15.99
C ALA A 60 -8.72 28.79 16.24
N SER A 61 -9.95 28.44 15.82
CA SER A 61 -11.15 29.25 16.01
C SER A 61 -11.96 28.88 17.27
N SER A 62 -11.44 27.98 18.13
CA SER A 62 -12.14 27.54 19.33
C SER A 62 -12.33 28.70 20.32
N PRO A 63 -13.49 28.81 20.99
CA PRO A 63 -13.70 29.79 22.04
C PRO A 63 -12.93 29.48 23.34
N THR A 64 -12.37 28.28 23.49
CA THR A 64 -11.62 27.86 24.70
C THR A 64 -10.11 27.90 24.48
N ASP A 65 -9.34 27.64 25.54
CA ASP A 65 -7.87 27.66 25.48
C ASP A 65 -7.26 26.60 24.54
N ILE A 66 -8.03 25.59 24.13
CA ILE A 66 -7.59 24.61 23.11
C ILE A 66 -7.24 25.27 21.77
N LYS A 67 -7.67 26.52 21.54
CA LYS A 67 -7.24 27.33 20.38
C LYS A 67 -5.72 27.49 20.28
N ALA A 68 -5.00 27.36 21.39
CA ALA A 68 -3.53 27.37 21.41
C ALA A 68 -2.91 26.20 20.63
N CYS A 69 -3.65 25.12 20.39
CA CYS A 69 -3.23 23.99 19.56
C CYS A 69 -3.36 24.26 18.06
N GLY A 70 -4.11 25.29 17.67
CA GLY A 70 -4.42 25.59 16.27
C GLY A 70 -3.18 25.85 15.42
N ALA A 71 -3.15 25.27 14.23
CA ALA A 71 -2.11 25.51 13.25
C ALA A 71 -2.28 26.86 12.53
N ASP A 72 -1.16 27.42 12.10
CA ASP A 72 -1.10 28.59 11.24
C ASP A 72 -1.37 28.19 9.77
N MET A 73 -2.63 28.32 9.36
CA MET A 73 -3.07 27.97 8.01
C MET A 73 -2.51 28.90 6.92
N SER A 74 -1.81 29.98 7.27
CA SER A 74 -1.10 30.82 6.28
C SER A 74 0.15 30.15 5.74
N LEU A 75 0.67 29.11 6.41
CA LEU A 75 1.80 28.32 5.95
C LEU A 75 1.35 27.22 4.98
N PRO A 76 2.19 26.87 3.98
CA PRO A 76 1.96 25.70 3.13
C PRO A 76 1.79 24.44 3.99
N SER A 77 0.63 23.80 3.89
CA SER A 77 0.25 22.69 4.76
C SER A 77 -0.17 21.45 3.98
N VAL A 78 -0.04 20.28 4.62
CA VAL A 78 -0.59 19.03 4.11
C VAL A 78 -1.46 18.38 5.17
N VAL A 79 -2.64 17.95 4.75
CA VAL A 79 -3.46 17.05 5.56
C VAL A 79 -3.19 15.64 5.12
N THR A 80 -3.00 14.72 6.05
CA THR A 80 -2.65 13.33 5.73
C THR A 80 -3.74 12.38 6.19
N THR A 81 -4.25 11.58 5.27
CA THR A 81 -5.16 10.48 5.56
C THR A 81 -4.50 9.18 5.17
N LEU A 82 -4.59 8.17 6.04
CA LEU A 82 -3.92 6.89 5.83
C LEU A 82 -4.92 5.74 5.91
N ALA A 83 -4.95 4.95 4.85
CA ALA A 83 -5.59 3.65 4.80
C ALA A 83 -4.57 2.54 4.55
N TYR A 84 -4.89 1.36 5.03
CA TYR A 84 -4.19 0.14 4.62
C TYR A 84 -5.15 -1.02 4.52
N THR A 85 -4.74 -2.02 3.75
CA THR A 85 -5.43 -3.30 3.68
C THR A 85 -4.54 -4.41 4.22
N ASN A 86 -5.15 -5.44 4.80
CA ASN A 86 -4.50 -6.68 5.19
C ASN A 86 -5.46 -7.84 4.95
N CYS A 87 -4.99 -9.09 4.98
CA CYS A 87 -5.91 -10.21 5.08
C CYS A 87 -6.45 -10.30 6.51
N GLY A 88 -7.71 -10.70 6.70
CA GLY A 88 -8.27 -11.02 8.03
C GLY A 88 -7.70 -12.31 8.66
N ASP A 89 -6.58 -12.84 8.15
CA ASP A 89 -6.00 -14.08 8.64
C ASP A 89 -5.27 -13.84 9.97
N ARG A 90 -5.62 -14.59 11.02
CA ARG A 90 -5.00 -14.48 12.35
C ARG A 90 -3.52 -14.85 12.42
N ILE A 91 -2.92 -15.35 11.32
CA ILE A 91 -1.47 -15.57 11.22
C ILE A 91 -0.68 -14.25 11.22
N HIS A 92 -1.34 -13.12 10.96
CA HIS A 92 -0.70 -11.80 11.12
C HIS A 92 -0.32 -11.59 12.59
N GLN A 93 0.89 -12.01 12.96
CA GLN A 93 1.41 -11.90 14.31
C GLN A 93 2.22 -10.62 14.46
N GLY A 94 1.78 -9.72 15.33
CA GLY A 94 2.60 -8.76 16.07
C GLY A 94 3.46 -7.74 15.31
N GLU A 95 3.78 -7.91 14.03
CA GLU A 95 4.90 -7.23 13.36
C GLU A 95 4.43 -6.46 12.13
N ALA A 96 3.71 -7.08 11.18
CA ALA A 96 3.18 -6.36 10.02
C ALA A 96 2.14 -5.28 10.38
N THR A 97 1.46 -5.40 11.52
CA THR A 97 0.48 -4.39 12.00
C THR A 97 1.09 -3.45 13.04
N LYS A 98 1.83 -3.96 14.03
CA LYS A 98 2.44 -3.09 15.07
C LYS A 98 3.59 -2.27 14.51
N ARG A 99 4.55 -2.87 13.78
CA ARG A 99 5.64 -2.08 13.19
C ARG A 99 5.13 -1.12 12.14
N TYR A 100 4.12 -1.51 11.37
CA TYR A 100 3.50 -0.56 10.46
C TYR A 100 2.85 0.61 11.20
N ARG A 101 2.15 0.35 12.32
CA ARG A 101 1.63 1.40 13.18
C ARG A 101 2.76 2.30 13.73
N ASP A 102 3.83 1.71 14.23
CA ASP A 102 4.94 2.43 14.88
C ASP A 102 5.84 3.19 13.89
N VAL A 103 5.96 2.70 12.64
CA VAL A 103 6.84 3.28 11.62
C VAL A 103 6.07 4.16 10.64
N VAL A 104 4.93 3.71 10.12
CA VAL A 104 4.19 4.41 9.07
C VAL A 104 3.03 5.22 9.65
N ALA A 105 2.10 4.56 10.34
CA ALA A 105 0.89 5.24 10.81
C ALA A 105 1.17 6.33 11.84
N SER A 106 2.15 6.12 12.72
CA SER A 106 2.60 7.09 13.70
C SER A 106 3.10 8.41 13.09
N ARG A 107 3.34 8.47 11.78
CA ARG A 107 3.79 9.66 11.04
C ARG A 107 2.71 10.28 10.14
N PHE A 108 1.82 9.46 9.57
CA PHE A 108 0.90 9.91 8.51
C PHE A 108 -0.57 9.61 8.76
N ALA A 109 -0.93 8.84 9.78
CA ALA A 109 -2.34 8.71 10.16
C ALA A 109 -2.77 9.92 10.99
N THR A 110 -4.07 10.21 10.89
CA THR A 110 -4.75 11.21 11.72
C THR A 110 -4.66 10.80 13.19
N LEU A 111 -4.47 11.77 14.07
CA LEU A 111 -4.55 11.66 15.52
C LEU A 111 -5.85 12.33 15.95
N SER A 112 -6.64 11.61 16.74
CA SER A 112 -7.83 12.16 17.36
C SER A 112 -7.49 13.23 18.40
N GLU A 113 -8.48 14.00 18.79
CA GLU A 113 -8.40 14.99 19.87
C GLU A 113 -7.97 14.40 21.23
N ILE A 114 -8.11 13.08 21.41
CA ILE A 114 -7.66 12.34 22.60
C ILE A 114 -6.33 11.59 22.38
N GLY A 115 -5.66 11.79 21.25
CA GLY A 115 -4.35 11.22 20.93
C GLY A 115 -4.37 9.79 20.38
N GLU A 116 -5.52 9.30 19.90
CA GLU A 116 -5.63 7.99 19.26
C GLU A 116 -5.35 8.07 17.76
N LEU A 117 -4.57 7.12 17.24
CA LEU A 117 -4.34 7.00 15.79
C LEU A 117 -5.62 6.52 15.09
N LYS A 118 -6.21 7.40 14.29
CA LYS A 118 -7.33 7.16 13.37
C LYS A 118 -6.76 6.64 12.03
N LEU A 119 -6.54 5.34 11.97
CA LEU A 119 -6.04 4.62 10.79
C LEU A 119 -7.19 3.82 10.16
N GLU A 120 -7.44 4.01 8.86
CA GLU A 120 -8.39 3.16 8.15
C GLU A 120 -7.79 1.78 7.88
N ALA A 121 -8.46 0.75 8.39
CA ALA A 121 -8.01 -0.63 8.30
C ALA A 121 -9.07 -1.48 7.59
N PHE A 122 -8.73 -2.04 6.45
CA PHE A 122 -9.60 -2.94 5.69
C PHE A 122 -9.03 -4.35 5.69
N PHE A 123 -9.90 -5.36 5.79
CA PHE A 123 -9.49 -6.76 5.93
C PHE A 123 -10.01 -7.69 4.82
N PRO A 124 -9.81 -7.37 3.52
CA PRO A 124 -10.25 -8.23 2.42
C PRO A 124 -9.61 -9.62 2.54
N ALA A 125 -10.38 -10.69 2.38
CA ALA A 125 -9.82 -12.05 2.39
C ALA A 125 -8.83 -12.22 1.23
N GLY A 126 -7.57 -12.62 1.47
CA GLY A 126 -6.50 -12.53 0.45
C GLY A 126 -5.60 -11.30 0.56
N GLY A 127 -6.04 -10.28 1.30
CA GLY A 127 -5.45 -8.95 1.27
C GLY A 127 -5.74 -8.20 -0.04
N GLY A 128 -4.95 -7.16 -0.33
CA GLY A 128 -5.08 -6.38 -1.56
C GLY A 128 -6.25 -5.40 -1.48
N THR A 129 -7.31 -5.58 -2.23
CA THR A 129 -8.54 -4.77 -2.12
C THR A 129 -9.76 -5.64 -2.41
N ASP A 130 -10.90 -5.35 -1.80
CA ASP A 130 -12.17 -5.95 -2.23
C ASP A 130 -12.70 -5.26 -3.49
N ASN A 131 -12.55 -3.94 -3.54
CA ASN A 131 -12.88 -3.09 -4.68
C ASN A 131 -12.05 -1.79 -4.57
N GLY A 132 -11.21 -1.51 -5.57
CA GLY A 132 -10.36 -0.31 -5.59
C GLY A 132 -11.15 1.00 -5.56
N ALA A 133 -12.35 1.04 -6.16
CA ALA A 133 -13.20 2.23 -6.14
C ALA A 133 -13.81 2.48 -4.77
N THR A 134 -14.28 1.44 -4.09
CA THR A 134 -14.79 1.58 -2.71
C THR A 134 -13.70 2.04 -1.75
N LEU A 135 -12.49 1.45 -1.87
CA LEU A 135 -11.35 1.86 -1.04
C LEU A 135 -10.99 3.34 -1.28
N ALA A 136 -10.89 3.75 -2.55
CA ALA A 136 -10.60 5.15 -2.90
C ALA A 136 -11.67 6.11 -2.36
N HIS A 137 -12.94 5.82 -2.61
CA HIS A 137 -14.06 6.66 -2.21
C HIS A 137 -14.12 6.85 -0.69
N VAL A 138 -14.06 5.76 0.07
CA VAL A 138 -14.15 5.82 1.54
C VAL A 138 -12.98 6.59 2.12
N THR A 139 -11.75 6.32 1.67
CA THR A 139 -10.57 6.99 2.21
C THR A 139 -10.52 8.49 1.87
N VAL A 140 -10.95 8.90 0.67
CA VAL A 140 -11.06 10.33 0.32
C VAL A 140 -12.18 11.01 1.12
N ALA A 141 -13.31 10.33 1.35
CA ALA A 141 -14.44 10.89 2.08
C ALA A 141 -14.14 11.15 3.57
N HIS A 142 -13.21 10.40 4.18
CA HIS A 142 -12.82 10.59 5.58
C HIS A 142 -11.64 11.55 5.77
N GLU A 143 -11.14 12.17 4.71
CA GLU A 143 -9.95 13.02 4.82
C GLU A 143 -10.21 14.26 5.67
N LEU A 144 -11.15 15.08 5.23
CA LEU A 144 -11.63 16.27 5.93
C LEU A 144 -13.05 16.57 5.48
N ASP A 145 -13.84 17.15 6.39
CA ASP A 145 -15.10 17.79 6.02
C ASP A 145 -14.88 19.05 5.16
N GLU A 146 -15.93 19.47 4.47
CA GLU A 146 -15.90 20.60 3.53
C GLU A 146 -15.49 21.92 4.21
N GLN A 147 -15.88 22.12 5.47
CA GLN A 147 -15.57 23.35 6.21
C GLN A 147 -14.07 23.45 6.50
N LEU A 148 -13.45 22.36 6.93
CA LEU A 148 -12.01 22.29 7.16
C LEU A 148 -11.23 22.38 5.84
N LYS A 149 -11.68 21.71 4.78
CA LYS A 149 -11.07 21.82 3.45
C LYS A 149 -11.05 23.27 2.96
N ARG A 150 -12.17 23.98 3.05
CA ARG A 150 -12.23 25.41 2.69
C ARG A 150 -11.23 26.25 3.48
N ARG A 151 -11.16 26.08 4.80
CA ARG A 151 -10.22 26.84 5.65
C ARG A 151 -8.76 26.65 5.23
N ILE A 152 -8.38 25.42 4.86
CA ILE A 152 -7.01 25.10 4.43
C ILE A 152 -6.74 25.69 3.04
N TYR A 153 -7.70 25.59 2.14
CA TYR A 153 -7.55 26.05 0.75
C TYR A 153 -7.51 27.58 0.65
N GLU A 154 -8.27 28.27 1.49
CA GLU A 154 -8.24 29.73 1.63
C GLU A 154 -6.98 30.22 2.36
N GLY A 155 -6.40 29.40 3.26
CA GLY A 155 -5.22 29.77 4.05
C GLY A 155 -3.94 29.88 3.22
N ASN A 156 -3.70 28.92 2.32
CA ASN A 156 -2.51 28.94 1.47
C ASN A 156 -2.73 28.23 0.11
N PRO A 157 -2.27 28.81 -1.02
CA PRO A 157 -2.46 28.24 -2.36
C PRO A 157 -1.63 26.98 -2.61
N GLN A 158 -0.60 26.71 -1.80
CA GLN A 158 0.25 25.50 -1.92
C GLN A 158 -0.19 24.36 -1.00
N SER A 159 -1.24 24.58 -0.20
CA SER A 159 -1.75 23.54 0.70
C SER A 159 -2.47 22.44 -0.06
N ILE A 160 -2.19 21.19 0.32
CA ILE A 160 -2.67 19.97 -0.36
C ILE A 160 -3.29 18.97 0.63
N SER A 161 -4.02 18.02 0.06
CA SER A 161 -4.42 16.78 0.72
C SER A 161 -3.50 15.65 0.28
N LEU A 162 -2.96 14.87 1.22
CA LEU A 162 -2.28 13.61 0.94
C LEU A 162 -3.16 12.43 1.34
N VAL A 163 -3.65 11.71 0.33
CA VAL A 163 -4.38 10.45 0.49
C VAL A 163 -3.41 9.29 0.33
N ALA A 164 -3.09 8.63 1.44
CA ALA A 164 -2.12 7.55 1.47
C ALA A 164 -2.80 6.18 1.63
N ILE A 165 -2.51 5.24 0.73
CA ILE A 165 -3.13 3.90 0.73
C ILE A 165 -2.09 2.79 0.56
N ASP A 166 -1.91 1.94 1.57
CA ASP A 166 -0.98 0.81 1.50
C ASP A 166 -1.73 -0.52 1.36
N LEU A 167 -1.72 -1.07 0.14
CA LEU A 167 -2.33 -2.36 -0.15
C LEU A 167 -1.40 -3.50 0.24
N LYS A 168 -1.87 -4.40 1.10
CA LYS A 168 -1.04 -5.53 1.54
C LYS A 168 -1.77 -6.84 1.37
N THR A 169 -1.07 -7.79 0.75
CA THR A 169 -1.43 -9.21 0.75
C THR A 169 -0.47 -9.97 1.66
N HIS A 170 -0.64 -11.29 1.72
CA HIS A 170 0.27 -12.11 2.51
C HIS A 170 0.44 -13.52 1.95
N VAL A 171 1.56 -14.12 2.33
CA VAL A 171 1.88 -15.51 2.05
C VAL A 171 2.57 -16.12 3.26
N GLY A 172 2.16 -17.32 3.65
CA GLY A 172 2.81 -18.09 4.69
C GLY A 172 4.12 -18.65 4.19
N ARG A 173 5.14 -18.62 5.05
CA ARG A 173 6.41 -19.30 4.81
C ARG A 173 6.77 -20.20 5.98
N LEU A 174 6.95 -21.48 5.70
CA LEU A 174 7.40 -22.48 6.66
C LEU A 174 8.67 -23.16 6.17
N ARG A 175 9.39 -23.81 7.10
CA ARG A 175 10.44 -24.75 6.75
C ARG A 175 9.96 -26.18 7.03
N GLU A 176 9.90 -27.02 6.00
CA GLU A 176 9.53 -28.43 6.11
C GLU A 176 10.65 -29.27 5.50
N ASN A 177 11.12 -30.30 6.21
CA ASN A 177 12.20 -31.20 5.76
C ASN A 177 13.46 -30.46 5.25
N GLY A 178 13.79 -29.33 5.89
CA GLY A 178 14.95 -28.51 5.54
C GLY A 178 14.73 -27.50 4.40
N GLN A 179 13.62 -27.58 3.66
CA GLN A 179 13.28 -26.70 2.53
C GLN A 179 12.28 -25.61 2.92
N GLN A 180 12.34 -24.47 2.23
CA GLN A 180 11.33 -23.41 2.38
C GLN A 180 10.07 -23.76 1.60
N VAL A 181 8.91 -23.50 2.17
CA VAL A 181 7.60 -23.71 1.54
C VAL A 181 6.81 -22.41 1.61
N TYR A 182 6.33 -21.93 0.46
CA TYR A 182 5.45 -20.76 0.36
C TYR A 182 4.00 -21.18 0.20
N GLY A 183 3.08 -20.40 0.77
CA GLY A 183 1.65 -20.71 0.79
C GLY A 183 1.21 -21.50 2.03
N LYS A 184 2.15 -21.82 2.93
CA LYS A 184 1.91 -22.62 4.13
C LYS A 184 2.67 -22.05 5.30
N THR A 185 2.05 -22.09 6.48
CA THR A 185 2.65 -21.59 7.71
C THR A 185 1.95 -22.21 8.90
N ARG A 186 2.49 -21.94 10.08
CA ARG A 186 2.01 -22.46 11.35
C ARG A 186 1.90 -21.31 12.32
N GLU A 187 0.79 -21.22 13.04
CA GLU A 187 0.57 -20.11 13.98
C GLU A 187 1.40 -20.23 15.24
N SER A 188 1.59 -21.45 15.73
CA SER A 188 2.38 -21.71 16.92
C SER A 188 2.93 -23.12 16.88
N PRO A 189 3.98 -23.43 17.65
CA PRO A 189 4.52 -24.78 17.72
C PRO A 189 3.50 -25.87 18.07
N TRP A 190 2.35 -25.51 18.65
CA TRP A 190 1.29 -26.43 19.10
C TRP A 190 0.14 -26.62 18.10
N ARG A 191 0.18 -25.98 16.92
CA ARG A 191 -0.86 -26.09 15.89
C ARG A 191 -0.31 -26.74 14.64
N GLU A 192 -1.16 -27.40 13.89
CA GLU A 192 -0.77 -27.96 12.59
C GLU A 192 -0.48 -26.84 11.57
N PRO A 193 0.52 -27.04 10.69
CA PRO A 193 0.70 -26.20 9.51
C PRO A 193 -0.56 -26.16 8.64
N ARG A 194 -0.91 -24.97 8.14
CA ARG A 194 -2.05 -24.76 7.24
C ARG A 194 -1.72 -23.78 6.13
N ALA A 195 -2.63 -23.69 5.15
CA ALA A 195 -2.53 -22.71 4.09
C ALA A 195 -2.53 -21.27 4.63
N ALA A 196 -1.65 -20.44 4.09
CA ALA A 196 -1.70 -18.98 4.20
C ALA A 196 -1.09 -18.33 2.95
N CYS A 197 -1.75 -17.40 2.28
CA CYS A 197 -3.14 -17.00 2.49
C CYS A 197 -4.12 -18.14 2.15
N GLY A 198 -5.01 -18.50 3.08
CA GLY A 198 -6.00 -19.56 2.84
C GLY A 198 -6.94 -19.25 1.68
N ALA A 199 -7.28 -17.97 1.46
CA ALA A 199 -8.12 -17.53 0.34
C ALA A 199 -7.44 -17.74 -1.02
N ILE A 200 -6.16 -17.37 -1.15
CA ILE A 200 -5.40 -17.52 -2.40
C ILE A 200 -5.13 -18.99 -2.69
N VAL A 201 -4.64 -19.73 -1.69
CA VAL A 201 -4.36 -21.16 -1.84
C VAL A 201 -5.65 -21.91 -2.18
N GLY A 202 -6.74 -21.64 -1.47
CA GLY A 202 -8.06 -22.24 -1.72
C GLY A 202 -8.58 -21.93 -3.12
N ALA A 203 -8.48 -20.67 -3.57
CA ALA A 203 -8.90 -20.29 -4.91
C ALA A 203 -8.14 -21.04 -6.02
N LEU A 204 -6.82 -21.22 -5.86
CA LEU A 204 -5.99 -21.85 -6.89
C LEU A 204 -6.05 -23.38 -6.88
N THR A 205 -6.24 -24.00 -5.72
CA THR A 205 -6.18 -25.47 -5.57
C THR A 205 -7.54 -26.16 -5.49
N HIS A 206 -8.56 -25.46 -4.98
CA HIS A 206 -9.91 -26.00 -4.75
C HIS A 206 -10.95 -24.92 -5.10
N TYR A 207 -10.97 -24.48 -6.36
CA TYR A 207 -11.87 -23.41 -6.79
C TYR A 207 -13.34 -23.82 -6.64
N TYR A 208 -14.12 -22.97 -5.96
CA TYR A 208 -15.56 -23.14 -5.80
C TYR A 208 -16.26 -21.91 -6.39
N PRO A 209 -17.01 -22.04 -7.50
CA PRO A 209 -17.62 -20.89 -8.17
C PRO A 209 -18.63 -20.15 -7.30
N GLU A 210 -19.24 -20.80 -6.31
CA GLU A 210 -20.17 -20.16 -5.37
C GLU A 210 -19.49 -19.41 -4.23
N ASN A 211 -18.18 -19.62 -4.02
CA ASN A 211 -17.43 -18.88 -3.02
C ASN A 211 -17.06 -17.50 -3.58
N LEU A 212 -17.65 -16.44 -3.02
CA LEU A 212 -17.41 -15.04 -3.40
C LEU A 212 -15.92 -14.66 -3.35
N ILE A 213 -15.18 -15.17 -2.36
CA ILE A 213 -13.76 -14.89 -2.20
C ILE A 213 -12.97 -15.54 -3.34
N HIS A 214 -13.29 -16.77 -3.73
CA HIS A 214 -12.60 -17.45 -4.84
C HIS A 214 -12.85 -16.72 -6.17
N ARG A 215 -14.10 -16.29 -6.42
CA ARG A 215 -14.43 -15.47 -7.59
C ARG A 215 -13.63 -14.17 -7.61
N ARG A 216 -13.53 -13.49 -6.46
CA ARG A 216 -12.77 -12.24 -6.33
C ARG A 216 -11.29 -12.43 -6.62
N ILE A 217 -10.64 -13.41 -5.97
CA ILE A 217 -9.22 -13.72 -6.21
C ILE A 217 -8.96 -14.07 -7.67
N ARG A 218 -9.85 -14.86 -8.30
CA ARG A 218 -9.76 -15.14 -9.74
C ARG A 218 -9.89 -13.87 -10.59
N GLY A 219 -10.79 -12.95 -10.22
CA GLY A 219 -10.92 -11.64 -10.85
C GLY A 219 -9.65 -10.78 -10.72
N ASP A 220 -9.07 -10.72 -9.51
CA ASP A 220 -7.84 -9.98 -9.21
C ASP A 220 -6.63 -10.51 -10.01
N LEU A 221 -6.51 -11.85 -10.07
CA LEU A 221 -5.49 -12.52 -10.88
C LEU A 221 -5.74 -12.30 -12.38
N GLY A 222 -7.00 -12.28 -12.80
CA GLY A 222 -7.41 -12.37 -14.19
C GLY A 222 -7.33 -13.80 -14.72
N GLU A 223 -8.19 -14.11 -15.70
CA GLU A 223 -8.44 -15.49 -16.13
C GLU A 223 -7.17 -16.24 -16.58
N ARG A 224 -6.30 -15.58 -17.36
CA ARG A 224 -5.07 -16.21 -17.88
C ARG A 224 -4.10 -16.59 -16.76
N ASN A 225 -3.93 -15.71 -15.78
CA ASN A 225 -3.05 -15.99 -14.64
C ASN A 225 -3.65 -17.04 -13.73
N PHE A 226 -4.95 -16.97 -13.47
CA PHE A 226 -5.66 -17.99 -12.68
C PHE A 226 -5.46 -19.38 -13.28
N GLN A 227 -5.75 -19.56 -14.57
CA GLN A 227 -5.55 -20.84 -15.26
C GLN A 227 -4.09 -21.29 -15.23
N TYR A 228 -3.14 -20.38 -15.41
CA TYR A 228 -1.72 -20.74 -15.36
C TYR A 228 -1.30 -21.20 -13.96
N LEU A 229 -1.56 -20.39 -12.93
CA LEU A 229 -1.16 -20.63 -11.54
C LEU A 229 -1.89 -21.82 -10.89
N SER A 230 -3.09 -22.17 -11.37
CA SER A 230 -3.80 -23.38 -10.92
C SER A 230 -3.23 -24.68 -11.50
N ASN A 231 -2.52 -24.60 -12.62
CA ASN A 231 -2.06 -25.79 -13.35
C ASN A 231 -0.53 -25.91 -13.45
N HIS A 232 0.23 -24.88 -13.08
CA HIS A 232 1.67 -24.83 -13.20
C HIS A 232 2.30 -24.24 -11.95
N SER A 233 3.39 -24.88 -11.49
CA SER A 233 4.22 -24.32 -10.45
C SER A 233 5.21 -23.31 -11.02
N ILE A 234 5.41 -22.20 -10.31
CA ILE A 234 6.52 -21.27 -10.53
C ILE A 234 7.60 -21.61 -9.51
N LEU A 235 8.78 -22.00 -9.99
CA LEU A 235 9.88 -22.45 -9.15
C LEU A 235 10.98 -21.40 -9.07
N THR A 236 11.71 -21.41 -7.95
CA THR A 236 13.01 -20.74 -7.87
C THR A 236 14.08 -21.50 -8.66
N ASP A 237 15.23 -20.86 -8.87
CA ASP A 237 16.41 -21.50 -9.47
C ASP A 237 16.86 -22.77 -8.68
N ASP A 238 16.52 -22.87 -7.39
CA ASP A 238 16.78 -24.04 -6.52
C ASP A 238 15.60 -25.05 -6.47
N GLY A 239 14.57 -24.87 -7.30
CA GLY A 239 13.41 -25.76 -7.38
C GLY A 239 12.33 -25.56 -6.30
N ILE A 240 12.35 -24.45 -5.56
CA ILE A 240 11.34 -24.16 -4.52
C ILE A 240 10.10 -23.53 -5.14
N ASP A 241 8.92 -24.06 -4.85
CA ASP A 241 7.66 -23.53 -5.35
C ASP A 241 7.30 -22.19 -4.67
N ILE A 242 7.13 -21.15 -5.49
CA ILE A 242 6.76 -19.78 -5.09
C ILE A 242 5.44 -19.32 -5.72
N THR A 243 4.65 -20.25 -6.29
CA THR A 243 3.38 -19.96 -6.98
C THR A 243 2.44 -19.13 -6.12
N MET A 244 2.31 -19.49 -4.84
CA MET A 244 1.43 -18.79 -3.90
C MET A 244 1.93 -17.37 -3.55
N ALA A 245 3.25 -17.17 -3.52
CA ALA A 245 3.83 -15.85 -3.35
C ALA A 245 3.57 -14.96 -4.59
N VAL A 246 3.76 -15.52 -5.79
CA VAL A 246 3.47 -14.81 -7.05
C VAL A 246 2.00 -14.43 -7.16
N ALA A 247 1.09 -15.34 -6.81
CA ALA A 247 -0.34 -15.06 -6.78
C ALA A 247 -0.68 -13.90 -5.83
N ALA A 248 -0.13 -13.91 -4.60
CA ALA A 248 -0.31 -12.82 -3.64
C ALA A 248 0.23 -11.48 -4.15
N ASN A 249 1.35 -11.50 -4.88
CA ASN A 249 1.91 -10.29 -5.47
C ASN A 249 1.02 -9.72 -6.57
N ILE A 250 0.53 -10.57 -7.48
CA ILE A 250 -0.36 -10.15 -8.58
C ILE A 250 -1.65 -9.53 -8.02
N VAL A 251 -2.25 -10.13 -6.99
CA VAL A 251 -3.43 -9.57 -6.31
C VAL A 251 -3.14 -8.16 -5.75
N ALA A 252 -2.00 -7.98 -5.07
CA ALA A 252 -1.61 -6.67 -4.53
C ALA A 252 -1.38 -5.62 -5.64
N ILE A 253 -0.64 -5.98 -6.69
CA ILE A 253 -0.31 -5.10 -7.82
C ILE A 253 -1.56 -4.75 -8.65
N ARG A 254 -2.51 -5.69 -8.80
CA ARG A 254 -3.79 -5.38 -9.42
C ARG A 254 -4.58 -4.39 -8.58
N GLY A 255 -4.60 -4.59 -7.27
CA GLY A 255 -5.29 -3.72 -6.33
C GLY A 255 -4.81 -2.27 -6.43
N ILE A 256 -3.50 -2.03 -6.39
CA ILE A 256 -2.96 -0.66 -6.46
C ILE A 256 -3.33 0.02 -7.77
N ARG A 257 -3.30 -0.69 -8.90
CA ARG A 257 -3.70 -0.13 -10.21
C ARG A 257 -5.17 0.27 -10.22
N ASN A 258 -6.05 -0.61 -9.75
CA ASN A 258 -7.48 -0.33 -9.69
C ASN A 258 -7.79 0.86 -8.78
N THR A 259 -7.15 0.91 -7.59
CA THR A 259 -7.34 2.02 -6.64
C THR A 259 -6.77 3.34 -7.16
N ALA A 260 -5.60 3.33 -7.79
CA ALA A 260 -5.00 4.54 -8.38
C ALA A 260 -5.87 5.11 -9.51
N MET A 261 -6.44 4.26 -10.36
CA MET A 261 -7.40 4.69 -11.38
C MET A 261 -8.67 5.29 -10.74
N ALA A 262 -9.20 4.69 -9.67
CA ALA A 262 -10.38 5.22 -9.00
C ALA A 262 -10.13 6.59 -8.34
N LEU A 263 -8.97 6.78 -7.70
CA LEU A 263 -8.60 8.05 -7.07
C LEU A 263 -8.56 9.23 -8.05
N SER A 264 -8.31 8.96 -9.35
CA SER A 264 -8.38 9.99 -10.39
C SER A 264 -9.77 10.61 -10.58
N GLN A 265 -10.82 9.96 -10.05
CA GLN A 265 -12.21 10.42 -10.10
C GLN A 265 -12.69 11.00 -8.74
N GLU A 266 -12.05 10.61 -7.65
CA GLU A 266 -12.47 10.97 -6.28
C GLU A 266 -11.81 12.26 -5.78
N MET A 267 -10.57 12.54 -6.19
CA MET A 267 -9.81 13.70 -5.70
C MET A 267 -10.05 14.95 -6.54
N ASP A 268 -9.95 16.12 -5.90
CA ASP A 268 -9.89 17.41 -6.57
C ASP A 268 -8.44 17.81 -6.93
N GLU A 269 -8.27 19.00 -7.50
CA GLU A 269 -6.99 19.56 -7.93
C GLU A 269 -5.92 19.66 -6.84
N ARG A 270 -6.31 19.71 -5.55
CA ARG A 270 -5.39 19.80 -4.41
C ARG A 270 -5.09 18.43 -3.79
N GLY A 271 -5.76 17.37 -4.25
CA GLY A 271 -5.52 16.01 -3.83
C GLY A 271 -4.29 15.40 -4.49
N LEU A 272 -3.37 14.93 -3.66
CA LEU A 272 -2.24 14.09 -4.02
C LEU A 272 -2.46 12.72 -3.39
N ALA A 273 -2.42 11.65 -4.17
CA ALA A 273 -2.39 10.30 -3.61
C ALA A 273 -1.00 9.68 -3.69
N HIS A 274 -0.65 8.90 -2.67
CA HIS A 274 0.47 7.98 -2.69
C HIS A 274 0.00 6.58 -2.29
N LEU A 275 0.21 5.62 -3.18
CA LEU A 275 -0.19 4.24 -2.94
C LEU A 275 1.03 3.33 -2.96
N THR A 276 1.00 2.28 -2.15
CA THR A 276 1.99 1.20 -2.22
C THR A 276 1.33 -0.17 -2.27
N ALA A 277 2.03 -1.16 -2.81
CA ALA A 277 1.63 -2.56 -2.77
C ALA A 277 2.76 -3.41 -2.19
N SER A 278 2.42 -4.33 -1.29
CA SER A 278 3.38 -5.25 -0.70
C SER A 278 2.78 -6.59 -0.34
N THR A 279 3.63 -7.61 -0.21
CA THR A 279 3.24 -8.92 0.34
C THR A 279 3.98 -9.15 1.65
N THR A 280 3.22 -9.38 2.72
CA THR A 280 3.78 -9.85 3.99
C THR A 280 4.09 -11.34 3.89
N VAL A 281 5.32 -11.73 4.18
CA VAL A 281 5.72 -13.14 4.28
C VAL A 281 5.65 -13.55 5.74
N ASN A 282 4.58 -14.27 6.11
CA ASN A 282 4.33 -14.62 7.50
C ASN A 282 5.23 -15.76 7.96
N ARG A 283 5.92 -15.55 9.09
CA ARG A 283 6.86 -16.53 9.64
C ARG A 283 6.46 -16.92 11.06
N PRO A 284 6.38 -18.22 11.38
CA PRO A 284 6.13 -18.64 12.75
C PRO A 284 7.24 -18.15 13.69
N SER A 285 6.85 -17.55 14.82
CA SER A 285 7.75 -17.24 15.95
C SER A 285 8.93 -16.32 15.62
N ARG A 286 8.83 -15.56 14.52
CA ARG A 286 9.83 -14.60 14.05
C ARG A 286 9.10 -13.39 13.48
N ASP A 287 9.79 -12.28 13.36
CA ASP A 287 9.25 -11.09 12.66
C ASP A 287 8.81 -11.46 11.24
N ASP A 288 7.81 -10.79 10.68
CA ASP A 288 7.48 -11.03 9.28
C ASP A 288 8.52 -10.37 8.36
N LEU A 289 8.51 -10.78 7.09
CA LEU A 289 9.22 -10.05 6.03
C LEU A 289 8.19 -9.37 5.15
N VAL A 290 8.65 -8.40 4.40
CA VAL A 290 7.83 -7.73 3.40
C VAL A 290 8.53 -7.82 2.06
N ILE A 291 7.76 -8.08 1.02
CA ILE A 291 8.18 -7.91 -0.38
C ILE A 291 7.50 -6.64 -0.88
N TYR A 292 8.27 -5.62 -1.23
CA TYR A 292 7.75 -4.40 -1.84
C TYR A 292 7.53 -4.62 -3.34
N LEU A 293 6.36 -4.24 -3.86
CA LEU A 293 5.92 -4.67 -5.19
C LEU A 293 5.59 -3.52 -6.13
N ALA A 294 5.04 -2.44 -5.59
CA ALA A 294 4.61 -1.31 -6.38
C ALA A 294 4.51 -0.03 -5.55
N ARG A 295 4.61 1.10 -6.25
CA ARG A 295 4.22 2.42 -5.79
C ARG A 295 3.53 3.21 -6.87
N ALA A 296 2.69 4.15 -6.47
CA ALA A 296 1.97 5.00 -7.39
C ALA A 296 1.72 6.39 -6.82
N THR A 297 1.63 7.38 -7.71
CA THR A 297 1.09 8.70 -7.41
C THR A 297 -0.10 9.03 -8.30
N VAL A 298 -1.06 9.78 -7.76
CA VAL A 298 -2.16 10.38 -8.52
C VAL A 298 -2.16 11.86 -8.20
N PHE A 299 -1.81 12.69 -9.18
CA PHE A 299 -1.75 14.14 -9.00
C PHE A 299 -1.80 14.87 -10.33
N ASN A 300 -2.45 16.04 -10.33
CA ASN A 300 -2.50 17.00 -11.42
C ASN A 300 -2.68 16.38 -12.83
N GLY A 301 -3.66 15.49 -12.95
CA GLY A 301 -4.02 14.89 -14.24
C GLY A 301 -3.13 13.73 -14.67
N LYS A 302 -2.23 13.25 -13.79
CA LYS A 302 -1.37 12.09 -14.02
C LYS A 302 -1.53 11.03 -12.94
N VAL A 303 -1.71 9.79 -13.37
CA VAL A 303 -1.46 8.60 -12.56
C VAL A 303 -0.16 8.00 -13.03
N GLN A 304 0.80 7.84 -12.12
CA GLN A 304 2.08 7.20 -12.41
C GLN A 304 2.24 5.98 -11.51
N ILE A 305 2.61 4.84 -12.10
CA ILE A 305 2.71 3.55 -11.40
C ILE A 305 4.04 2.88 -11.74
N GLN A 306 4.80 2.50 -10.72
CA GLN A 306 6.00 1.68 -10.86
C GLN A 306 5.76 0.37 -10.14
N SER A 307 5.78 -0.75 -10.85
CA SER A 307 5.45 -2.05 -10.26
C SER A 307 6.13 -3.22 -10.96
N LEU A 308 6.25 -4.35 -10.25
CA LEU A 308 6.41 -5.65 -10.93
C LEU A 308 5.20 -5.89 -11.85
N GLY A 309 5.37 -6.71 -12.88
CA GLY A 309 4.30 -6.92 -13.86
C GLY A 309 3.24 -7.92 -13.40
N LEU A 310 2.18 -8.07 -14.19
CA LEU A 310 1.01 -8.88 -13.81
C LEU A 310 0.97 -10.26 -14.50
N ASP A 311 1.85 -10.55 -15.45
CA ASP A 311 1.84 -11.83 -16.17
C ASP A 311 2.57 -12.91 -15.37
N ALA A 312 1.81 -13.86 -14.82
CA ALA A 312 2.33 -14.95 -14.01
C ALA A 312 3.42 -15.77 -14.72
N LYS A 313 3.37 -15.89 -16.05
CA LYS A 313 4.34 -16.69 -16.82
C LYS A 313 5.74 -16.10 -16.83
N ARG A 314 5.85 -14.78 -16.61
CA ARG A 314 7.13 -14.07 -16.59
C ARG A 314 7.81 -14.12 -15.23
N TYR A 315 7.12 -14.56 -14.19
CA TYR A 315 7.70 -14.64 -12.86
C TYR A 315 8.65 -15.82 -12.72
N GLY A 316 9.70 -15.59 -11.96
CA GLY A 316 10.59 -16.59 -11.38
C GLY A 316 11.20 -16.05 -10.09
N GLY A 317 12.16 -16.77 -9.52
CA GLY A 317 12.88 -16.26 -8.35
C GLY A 317 14.12 -17.05 -8.00
N LYS A 318 14.83 -16.58 -7.00
CA LYS A 318 15.99 -17.26 -6.43
C LYS A 318 16.04 -17.02 -4.92
N LEU A 319 16.69 -17.92 -4.19
CA LEU A 319 17.01 -17.67 -2.79
C LEU A 319 18.40 -17.05 -2.67
N VAL A 320 18.45 -15.83 -2.14
CA VAL A 320 19.70 -15.10 -1.91
C VAL A 320 20.04 -15.07 -0.42
N ASP A 321 21.33 -15.10 -0.09
CA ASP A 321 21.76 -14.84 1.29
C ASP A 321 21.71 -13.34 1.56
N TYR A 322 20.89 -12.94 2.53
CA TYR A 322 20.75 -11.55 2.93
C TYR A 322 20.46 -11.44 4.42
N ALA A 323 21.25 -10.61 5.12
CA ALA A 323 21.18 -10.44 6.56
C ALA A 323 21.21 -11.78 7.34
N GLY A 324 22.06 -12.72 6.91
CA GLY A 324 22.25 -14.02 7.55
C GLY A 324 21.14 -15.05 7.29
N GLU A 325 20.22 -14.79 6.35
CA GLU A 325 19.14 -15.70 6.00
C GLU A 325 18.95 -15.83 4.49
N LYS A 326 18.40 -16.98 4.06
CA LYS A 326 17.90 -17.16 2.70
C LYS A 326 16.59 -16.38 2.49
N ARG A 327 16.61 -15.40 1.59
CA ARG A 327 15.49 -14.53 1.20
C ARG A 327 15.04 -14.84 -0.22
N LEU A 328 13.74 -14.80 -0.46
CA LEU A 328 13.22 -14.81 -1.82
C LEU A 328 13.51 -13.49 -2.51
N GLN A 329 14.16 -13.57 -3.67
CA GLN A 329 14.27 -12.50 -4.65
C GLN A 329 13.46 -12.89 -5.88
N LEU A 330 12.45 -12.10 -6.22
CA LEU A 330 11.66 -12.29 -7.42
C LEU A 330 12.39 -11.77 -8.65
N ARG A 331 12.10 -12.40 -9.79
CA ARG A 331 12.49 -12.01 -11.15
C ARG A 331 11.23 -11.90 -12.01
N TYR A 332 11.21 -10.96 -12.95
CA TYR A 332 10.09 -10.78 -13.88
C TYR A 332 10.58 -10.63 -15.32
N GLY A 333 10.67 -11.74 -16.06
CA GLY A 333 11.40 -11.79 -17.33
C GLY A 333 12.81 -11.24 -17.17
N ASP A 334 13.20 -10.33 -18.06
CA ASP A 334 14.52 -9.67 -18.07
C ASP A 334 14.52 -8.29 -17.41
N TRP A 335 13.50 -7.97 -16.61
CA TRP A 335 13.41 -6.66 -15.95
C TRP A 335 14.43 -6.53 -14.82
N ASP A 336 15.01 -5.33 -14.70
CA ASP A 336 15.79 -4.92 -13.54
C ASP A 336 14.83 -4.47 -12.43
N CYS A 337 14.77 -5.24 -11.35
CA CYS A 337 13.90 -4.96 -10.21
C CYS A 337 14.28 -3.70 -9.43
N ASP A 338 15.49 -3.14 -9.64
CA ASP A 338 15.87 -1.85 -9.04
C ASP A 338 15.52 -0.66 -9.95
N ASN A 339 15.18 -0.91 -11.22
CA ASN A 339 14.88 0.09 -12.24
C ASN A 339 13.63 -0.27 -13.05
N LEU A 340 12.52 -0.55 -12.34
CA LEU A 340 11.25 -0.88 -12.97
C LEU A 340 10.68 0.30 -13.77
N PRO A 341 10.03 0.05 -14.92
CA PRO A 341 9.44 1.11 -15.73
C PRO A 341 8.29 1.81 -15.00
N ILE A 342 8.13 3.11 -15.26
CA ILE A 342 7.00 3.91 -14.79
C ILE A 342 5.94 3.94 -15.90
N GLU A 343 4.75 3.43 -15.59
CA GLU A 343 3.55 3.54 -16.41
C GLU A 343 2.85 4.87 -16.11
N GLU A 344 2.40 5.61 -17.13
CA GLU A 344 1.70 6.88 -16.97
C GLU A 344 0.33 6.83 -17.64
N HIS A 345 -0.69 7.32 -16.93
CA HIS A 345 -2.05 7.53 -17.44
C HIS A 345 -2.49 8.95 -17.18
N THR A 346 -3.17 9.57 -18.14
CA THR A 346 -3.71 10.92 -17.99
C THR A 346 -5.17 10.90 -17.59
N TYR A 347 -5.60 11.85 -16.75
CA TYR A 347 -7.00 12.03 -16.38
C TYR A 347 -7.37 13.52 -16.34
N LYS A 348 -8.67 13.81 -16.38
CA LYS A 348 -9.17 15.18 -16.25
C LYS A 348 -9.20 15.57 -14.76
N VAL A 349 -8.49 16.63 -14.40
CA VAL A 349 -8.51 17.18 -13.04
C VAL A 349 -9.90 17.74 -12.72
N ARG A 350 -10.41 17.41 -11.54
CA ARG A 350 -11.65 17.97 -10.99
C ARG A 350 -11.28 19.22 -10.19
N GLU A 351 -11.91 20.36 -10.50
CA GLU A 351 -11.76 21.57 -9.70
C GLU A 351 -12.31 21.35 -8.28
N SER A 352 -11.71 22.02 -7.30
CA SER A 352 -12.18 21.93 -5.91
C SER A 352 -13.58 22.54 -5.72
N GLY A 353 -13.92 23.54 -6.54
CA GLY A 353 -15.21 24.26 -6.45
C GLY A 353 -15.41 25.10 -5.19
N LEU A 354 -14.35 25.27 -4.38
CA LEU A 354 -14.38 25.91 -3.05
C LEU A 354 -13.98 27.38 -3.06
#